data_AF-A0A257EKJ2-F1
#
_entry.id   AF-A0A257EKJ2-F1
#
_cell.length_a   1.000
_cell.length_b   1.000
_cell.length_c   1.000
_cell.angle_alpha   90.00
_cell.angle_beta   90.00
_cell.angle_gamma   90.00
#
_symmetry.space_group_name_H-M   'P 1'
#
loop_
_entity.id
_entity.type
_entity.pdbx_description
1 polymer ?
#
loop_
_entity_poly.entity_id
_entity_poly.type
_entity_poly.pdbx_seq_one_letter_code
_entity_poly.pdbx_strand_id
1 'polypeptide(L)'
;MIRQLVFLDEAPSWLRLEGDSVVARGAGWPVADAPVIAVVPGEAVVLHWVELPPLAPAQALAAARLLAADVSAAPLEQLHVALGAVEADGRRPLALVDRTLMADWLARAALAGINPAALVPLPLLLPLPAEGVTLLDDDGVWTVRGAGLAFAAEAGQAAMMLGDTPRQTIAKADFVTGLGGRLAALPLDLRQGDFAERPSSRLDARRVRRLALLAGAALLLWLANDVAGLLRNNLAADRAEAELADAARAALPRGTALSDPRAQVAARLARLGGGGFAG
;
A
#
# COMPACT_ATOMS: atom_id res chain seq x y z
N MET A 1 -17.08 15.60 4.69
CA MET A 1 -16.31 14.33 4.66
C MET A 1 -16.09 13.91 6.10
N ILE A 2 -16.37 12.64 6.42
CA ILE A 2 -16.17 12.10 7.78
C ILE A 2 -14.71 11.70 7.93
N ARG A 3 -14.08 12.10 9.04
CA ARG A 3 -12.72 11.71 9.41
C ARG A 3 -12.66 11.31 10.89
N GLN A 4 -11.78 10.39 11.21
CA GLN A 4 -11.48 10.00 12.58
C GLN A 4 -10.06 10.43 12.92
N LEU A 5 -9.86 10.95 14.13
CA LEU A 5 -8.56 11.29 14.67
C LEU A 5 -8.32 10.40 15.87
N VAL A 6 -7.11 9.89 16.01
CA VAL A 6 -6.66 9.20 17.21
C VAL A 6 -5.39 9.86 17.72
N PHE A 7 -5.39 10.31 18.96
CA PHE A 7 -4.24 10.89 19.64
C PHE A 7 -3.41 9.76 20.25
N LEU A 8 -2.12 9.70 19.90
CA LEU A 8 -1.20 8.62 20.25
C LEU A 8 -0.36 8.92 21.49
N ASP A 9 -1.00 9.48 22.51
CA ASP A 9 -0.39 9.74 23.81
C ASP A 9 -0.26 8.42 24.62
N GLU A 10 0.10 8.50 25.90
CA GLU A 10 0.18 7.32 26.78
C GLU A 10 -1.15 6.57 26.83
N ALA A 11 -2.25 7.31 26.97
CA ALA A 11 -3.61 6.80 26.88
C ALA A 11 -4.25 7.33 25.59
N PRO A 12 -4.47 6.47 24.58
CA PRO A 12 -5.08 6.91 23.34
C PRO A 12 -6.46 7.54 23.58
N SER A 13 -6.78 8.57 22.82
CA SER A 13 -8.11 9.16 22.76
C SER A 13 -8.48 9.41 21.31
N TRP A 14 -9.76 9.54 21.00
CA TRP A 14 -10.19 9.72 19.62
C TRP A 14 -11.33 10.73 19.48
N LEU A 15 -11.37 11.36 18.31
CA LEU A 15 -12.40 12.29 17.87
C LEU A 15 -12.92 11.87 16.49
N ARG A 16 -14.22 11.98 16.29
CA ARG A 16 -14.85 11.84 14.98
C ARG A 16 -15.35 13.20 14.54
N LEU A 17 -14.93 13.61 13.35
CA LEU A 17 -15.31 14.87 12.73
C LEU A 17 -16.21 14.61 11.51
N GLU A 18 -17.22 15.47 11.38
CA GLU A 18 -17.99 15.64 10.16
C GLU A 18 -17.87 17.11 9.72
N GLY A 19 -17.03 17.35 8.69
CA GLY A 19 -16.61 18.72 8.39
C GLY A 19 -15.77 19.28 9.54
N ASP A 20 -16.21 20.40 10.13
CA ASP A 20 -15.56 21.05 11.28
C ASP A 20 -16.26 20.75 12.62
N SER A 21 -17.28 19.88 12.62
CA SER A 21 -18.02 19.53 13.85
C SER A 21 -17.57 18.20 14.42
N VAL A 22 -17.33 18.16 15.74
CA VAL A 22 -17.11 16.92 16.48
C VAL A 22 -18.45 16.21 16.70
N VAL A 23 -18.62 15.06 16.07
CA VAL A 23 -19.85 14.25 16.18
C VAL A 23 -19.74 13.15 17.23
N ALA A 24 -18.52 12.73 17.57
CA ALA A 24 -18.27 11.77 18.65
C ALA A 24 -16.84 11.91 19.19
N ARG A 25 -16.62 11.50 20.44
CA ARG A 25 -15.32 11.42 21.10
C ARG A 25 -15.29 10.26 22.07
N GLY A 26 -14.10 9.73 22.36
CA GLY A 26 -13.95 8.66 23.35
C GLY A 26 -12.50 8.41 23.75
N ALA A 27 -12.33 7.63 24.82
CA ALA A 27 -11.04 7.10 25.22
C ALA A 27 -10.72 5.80 24.47
N GLY A 28 -9.43 5.46 24.40
CA GLY A 28 -8.90 4.29 23.69
C GLY A 28 -8.85 4.48 22.19
N TRP A 29 -9.11 3.39 21.47
CA TRP A 29 -9.04 3.35 20.01
C TRP A 29 -10.43 3.50 19.38
N PRO A 30 -10.56 4.22 18.26
CA PRO A 30 -11.82 4.33 17.55
C PRO A 30 -12.16 3.00 16.84
N VAL A 31 -13.44 2.75 16.62
CA VAL A 31 -13.86 1.76 15.62
C VAL A 31 -13.65 2.39 14.24
N ALA A 32 -12.72 1.84 13.45
CA ALA A 32 -12.33 2.38 12.16
C ALA A 32 -13.40 2.17 11.07
N ASP A 33 -14.38 3.07 11.00
CA ASP A 33 -15.42 3.11 9.98
C ASP A 33 -15.24 4.25 8.96
N ALA A 34 -14.22 5.09 9.16
CA ALA A 34 -13.79 6.14 8.26
C ALA A 34 -12.24 6.21 8.24
N PRO A 35 -11.62 6.97 7.32
CA PRO A 35 -10.18 7.18 7.33
C PRO A 35 -9.72 7.76 8.68
N VAL A 36 -8.77 7.05 9.32
CA VAL A 36 -8.19 7.44 10.61
C VAL A 36 -6.91 8.22 10.37
N ILE A 37 -6.78 9.40 10.96
CA ILE A 37 -5.56 10.18 11.03
C ILE A 37 -5.01 10.01 12.45
N ALA A 38 -3.78 9.54 12.57
CA ALA A 38 -3.10 9.47 13.85
C ALA A 38 -2.42 10.82 14.14
N VAL A 39 -2.68 11.35 15.32
CA VAL A 39 -2.05 12.55 15.84
C VAL A 39 -0.99 12.11 16.84
N VAL A 40 0.26 12.47 16.58
CA VAL A 40 1.39 12.11 17.46
C VAL A 40 1.72 13.25 18.42
N PRO A 41 2.21 12.95 19.63
CA PRO A 41 2.64 13.96 20.59
C PRO A 41 3.68 14.89 19.98
N GLY A 42 3.55 16.20 20.23
CA GLY A 42 4.48 17.20 19.71
C GLY A 42 5.90 17.06 20.28
N GLU A 43 6.04 16.58 21.52
CA GLU A 43 7.33 16.44 22.21
C GLU A 43 8.21 15.36 21.59
N ALA A 44 7.58 14.38 20.94
CA ALA A 44 8.28 13.28 20.27
C ALA A 44 8.76 13.64 18.85
N VAL A 45 8.41 14.82 18.34
CA VAL A 45 8.74 15.25 16.97
C VAL A 45 9.42 16.61 16.97
N VAL A 46 10.65 16.65 16.46
CA VAL A 46 11.37 17.91 16.24
C VAL A 46 11.02 18.45 14.85
N LEU A 47 10.65 19.72 14.78
CA LEU A 47 10.20 20.38 13.56
C LEU A 47 11.14 21.54 13.18
N HIS A 48 11.58 21.55 11.93
CA HIS A 48 12.35 22.62 11.31
C HIS A 48 11.67 23.11 10.04
N TRP A 49 12.05 24.30 9.56
CA TRP A 49 11.61 24.82 8.27
C TRP A 49 12.81 25.02 7.38
N VAL A 50 12.82 24.32 6.26
CA VAL A 50 13.93 24.30 5.32
C VAL A 50 13.51 24.88 3.98
N GLU A 51 14.41 25.64 3.38
CA GLU A 51 14.29 26.04 1.99
C GLU A 51 15.04 25.04 1.12
N LEU A 52 14.39 24.55 0.08
CA LEU A 52 14.97 23.61 -0.86
C LEU A 52 14.73 24.11 -2.29
N PRO A 53 15.70 23.93 -3.20
CA PRO A 53 15.45 24.21 -4.61
C PRO A 53 14.30 23.34 -5.14
N PRO A 54 13.69 23.70 -6.29
CA PRO A 54 12.63 22.91 -6.90
C PRO A 54 13.18 21.57 -7.39
N LEU A 55 13.12 20.57 -6.52
CA LEU A 55 13.62 19.22 -6.73
C LEU A 55 12.46 18.23 -6.91
N ALA A 56 12.73 17.12 -7.61
CA ALA A 56 11.82 15.99 -7.61
C ALA A 56 11.61 15.45 -6.18
N PRO A 57 10.45 14.87 -5.84
CA PRO A 57 10.13 14.48 -4.45
C PRO A 57 11.20 13.63 -3.75
N ALA A 58 11.76 12.64 -4.44
CA ALA A 58 12.81 11.78 -3.90
C ALA A 58 14.14 12.53 -3.64
N GLN A 59 14.49 13.47 -4.52
CA GLN A 59 15.68 14.31 -4.36
C GLN A 59 15.50 15.34 -3.25
N ALA A 60 14.31 15.93 -3.13
CA ALA A 60 13.96 16.83 -2.04
C ALA A 60 14.07 16.13 -0.68
N LEU A 61 13.58 14.89 -0.57
CA LEU A 61 13.72 14.09 0.64
C LEU A 61 15.19 13.74 0.94
N ALA A 62 15.98 13.40 -0.08
CA ALA A 62 17.42 13.16 0.10
C ALA A 62 18.16 14.42 0.58
N ALA A 63 17.87 15.59 0.01
CA ALA A 63 18.43 16.87 0.44
C ALA A 63 17.99 17.22 1.87
N ALA A 64 16.71 17.01 2.20
CA ALA A 64 16.21 17.19 3.56
C ALA A 64 16.91 16.29 4.59
N ARG A 65 17.27 15.06 4.21
CA ARG A 65 18.05 14.14 5.07
C ARG A 65 19.48 14.64 5.32
N LEU A 66 20.10 15.31 4.35
CA LEU A 66 21.41 15.94 4.56
C LEU A 66 21.29 17.10 5.54
N LEU A 67 20.32 18.00 5.35
CA LEU A 67 20.06 19.10 6.29
C LEU A 67 19.71 18.59 7.70
N ALA A 68 18.94 17.52 7.78
CA ALA A 68 18.61 16.84 9.04
C ALA A 68 19.85 16.36 9.81
N ALA A 69 20.87 15.84 9.11
CA ALA A 69 22.12 15.44 9.76
C ALA A 69 22.86 16.62 10.39
N ASP A 70 22.74 17.82 9.81
CA ASP A 70 23.43 19.02 10.32
C ASP A 70 22.75 19.59 11.58
N VAL A 71 21.44 19.40 11.73
CA VAL A 71 20.65 19.98 12.84
C VAL A 71 20.25 18.98 13.92
N SER A 72 20.52 17.69 13.71
CA SER A 72 20.18 16.63 14.65
C SER A 72 21.29 16.40 15.68
N ALA A 73 20.91 16.25 16.95
CA ALA A 73 21.81 15.78 18.00
C ALA A 73 21.99 14.24 18.00
N ALA A 74 20.99 13.51 17.48
CA ALA A 74 21.02 12.05 17.39
C ALA A 74 21.51 11.56 16.02
N PRO A 75 22.08 10.33 15.93
CA PRO A 75 22.47 9.74 14.65
C PRO A 75 21.27 9.62 13.68
N LEU A 76 21.47 10.05 12.43
CA LEU A 76 20.40 10.09 11.43
C LEU A 76 19.81 8.70 11.12
N GLU A 77 20.59 7.63 11.32
CA GLU A 77 20.16 6.24 11.12
C GLU A 77 19.08 5.81 12.11
N GLN A 78 19.01 6.45 13.28
CA GLN A 78 18.02 6.21 14.31
C GLN A 78 16.76 7.08 14.09
N LEU A 79 16.87 8.10 13.25
CA LEU A 79 15.78 9.03 12.96
C LEU A 79 15.05 8.67 11.67
N HIS A 80 13.77 8.98 11.69
CA HIS A 80 12.92 9.07 10.52
C HIS A 80 12.78 10.55 10.15
N VAL A 81 12.92 10.82 8.86
CA VAL A 81 12.85 12.17 8.30
C VAL A 81 11.66 12.25 7.37
N ALA A 82 10.77 13.19 7.61
CA ALA A 82 9.62 13.47 6.76
C ALA A 82 9.62 14.93 6.33
N LEU A 83 9.25 15.18 5.06
CA LEU A 83 9.24 16.52 4.48
C LEU A 83 7.82 16.88 4.05
N GLY A 84 7.31 18.00 4.55
CA GLY A 84 5.97 18.49 4.26
C GLY A 84 5.84 19.24 2.94
N ALA A 85 4.66 19.78 2.67
CA ALA A 85 4.40 20.61 1.51
C ALA A 85 5.12 21.98 1.59
N VAL A 86 5.22 22.68 0.46
CA VAL A 86 5.72 24.05 0.43
C VAL A 86 4.67 24.97 1.05
N GLU A 87 5.05 25.72 2.09
CA GLU A 87 4.24 26.75 2.72
C GLU A 87 4.28 28.06 1.91
N ALA A 88 3.43 29.02 2.26
CA ALA A 88 3.28 30.26 1.50
C ALA A 88 4.57 31.12 1.42
N ASP A 89 5.47 30.94 2.39
CA ASP A 89 6.78 31.61 2.44
C ASP A 89 7.88 30.87 1.66
N GLY A 90 7.54 29.79 0.96
CA GLY A 90 8.47 28.99 0.15
C GLY A 90 9.24 27.93 0.95
N ARG A 91 9.16 27.93 2.28
CA ARG A 91 9.81 26.92 3.13
C ARG A 91 8.94 25.67 3.25
N ARG A 92 9.57 24.56 3.65
CA ARG A 92 8.89 23.28 3.89
C ARG A 92 9.15 22.84 5.33
N PRO A 93 8.13 22.37 6.06
CA PRO A 93 8.37 21.76 7.36
C PRO A 93 9.12 20.44 7.17
N LEU A 94 10.12 20.22 8.00
CA LEU A 94 10.96 19.04 8.10
C LEU A 94 10.73 18.47 9.50
N ALA A 95 10.26 17.23 9.56
CA ALA A 95 10.06 16.52 10.82
C ALA A 95 11.16 15.47 11.02
N LEU A 96 11.67 15.44 12.25
CA LEU A 96 12.60 14.44 12.76
C LEU A 96 11.91 13.71 13.91
N VAL A 97 11.90 12.38 13.85
CA VAL A 97 11.29 11.53 14.88
C VAL A 97 12.06 10.24 15.03
N ASP A 98 12.13 9.71 16.24
CA ASP A 98 12.78 8.42 16.48
C ASP A 98 12.06 7.28 15.72
N ARG A 99 12.85 6.41 15.06
CA ARG A 99 12.32 5.29 14.28
C ARG A 99 11.59 4.25 15.13
N THR A 100 12.06 4.02 16.35
CA THR A 100 11.45 3.08 17.29
C THR A 100 10.08 3.60 17.73
N LEU A 101 9.97 4.90 18.06
CA LEU A 101 8.68 5.53 18.36
C LEU A 101 7.70 5.44 17.18
N MET A 102 8.16 5.73 15.96
CA MET A 102 7.34 5.56 14.75
C MET A 102 6.84 4.12 14.58
N ALA A 103 7.71 3.14 14.77
CA ALA A 103 7.36 1.73 14.67
C ALA A 103 6.36 1.33 15.78
N ASP A 104 6.57 1.78 17.00
CA ASP A 104 5.73 1.47 18.17
C ASP A 104 4.33 2.06 18.03
N TRP A 105 4.21 3.30 17.57
CA TRP A 105 2.91 3.93 17.29
C TRP A 105 2.11 3.16 16.24
N LEU A 106 2.75 2.77 15.14
CA LEU A 106 2.11 1.99 14.08
C LEU A 106 1.78 0.57 14.54
N ALA A 107 2.63 -0.07 15.34
CA ALA A 107 2.39 -1.40 15.91
C ALA A 107 1.19 -1.36 16.88
N ARG A 108 1.14 -0.37 17.77
CA ARG A 108 0.01 -0.12 18.68
C ARG A 108 -1.30 0.08 17.90
N ALA A 109 -1.28 0.91 16.85
CA ALA A 109 -2.46 1.11 16.00
C ALA A 109 -2.88 -0.17 15.29
N ALA A 110 -1.92 -0.95 14.77
CA ALA A 110 -2.19 -2.21 14.10
C ALA A 110 -2.79 -3.27 15.05
N LEU A 111 -2.34 -3.33 16.31
CA LEU A 111 -2.94 -4.19 17.34
C LEU A 111 -4.41 -3.83 17.62
N ALA A 112 -4.78 -2.55 17.48
CA ALA A 112 -6.17 -2.10 17.55
C ALA A 112 -6.95 -2.30 16.23
N GLY A 113 -6.34 -2.92 15.21
CA GLY A 113 -6.96 -3.13 13.89
C GLY A 113 -6.99 -1.87 13.01
N ILE A 114 -6.18 -0.85 13.33
CA ILE A 114 -6.15 0.44 12.64
C ILE A 114 -4.87 0.57 11.83
N ASN A 115 -5.02 0.95 10.56
CA ASN A 115 -3.92 1.42 9.72
C ASN A 115 -4.18 2.91 9.40
N PRO A 116 -3.55 3.86 10.12
CA PRO A 116 -3.86 5.28 9.97
C PRO A 116 -3.53 5.79 8.56
N ALA A 117 -4.41 6.49 7.87
CA ALA A 117 -4.12 7.04 6.53
C ALA A 117 -2.99 8.09 6.55
N ALA A 118 -2.78 8.77 7.67
CA ALA A 118 -1.71 9.74 7.88
C ALA A 118 -1.28 9.76 9.36
N LEU A 119 -0.04 10.17 9.63
CA LEU A 119 0.47 10.48 10.97
C LEU A 119 0.91 11.95 10.99
N VAL A 120 0.37 12.75 11.92
CA VAL A 120 0.59 14.19 11.95
C VAL A 120 0.98 14.65 13.35
N PRO A 121 2.05 15.43 13.52
CA PRO A 121 2.38 16.06 14.80
C PRO A 121 1.29 17.02 15.27
N LEU A 122 0.86 16.92 16.54
CA LEU A 122 -0.14 17.81 17.12
C LEU A 122 0.14 19.32 16.91
N PRO A 123 1.38 19.83 17.05
CA PRO A 123 1.68 21.25 16.81
C PRO A 123 1.28 21.74 15.41
N LEU A 124 1.30 20.86 14.40
CA LEU A 124 0.93 21.21 13.03
C LEU A 124 -0.59 21.28 12.81
N LEU A 125 -1.39 20.83 13.78
CA LEU A 125 -2.86 20.90 13.75
C LEU A 125 -3.41 22.16 14.41
N LEU A 126 -2.57 22.97 15.06
CA LEU A 126 -2.96 24.28 15.57
C LEU A 126 -3.16 25.27 14.41
N PRO A 127 -4.09 26.24 14.55
CA PRO A 127 -4.23 27.30 13.57
C PRO A 127 -2.94 28.15 13.52
N LEU A 128 -2.52 28.48 12.31
CA LEU A 128 -1.43 29.42 12.08
C LEU A 128 -1.92 30.84 12.40
N PRO A 129 -1.32 31.55 13.37
CA PRO A 129 -1.72 32.91 13.69
C PRO A 129 -1.24 33.89 12.62
N ALA A 130 -1.89 35.05 12.52
CA ALA A 130 -1.40 36.13 11.66
C ALA A 130 -0.11 36.76 12.20
N GLU A 131 0.01 36.86 13.53
CA GLU A 131 1.18 37.40 14.23
C GLU A 131 1.46 36.56 15.49
N GLY A 132 2.75 36.39 15.83
CA GLY A 132 3.18 35.65 17.02
C GLY A 132 2.98 34.14 16.91
N VAL A 133 2.51 33.52 18.00
CA VAL A 133 2.28 32.07 18.10
C VAL A 133 0.89 31.75 18.65
N THR A 134 0.27 30.71 18.11
CA THR A 134 -0.87 30.03 18.72
C THR A 134 -0.35 29.03 19.74
N LEU A 135 -1.01 28.95 20.89
CA LEU A 135 -0.65 28.08 21.99
C LEU A 135 -1.87 27.29 22.46
N LEU A 136 -1.72 25.98 22.60
CA LEU A 136 -2.67 25.10 23.29
C LEU A 136 -1.99 24.58 24.55
N ASP A 137 -2.59 24.85 25.71
CA ASP A 137 -2.13 24.31 27.00
C ASP A 137 -2.90 23.01 27.30
N ASP A 138 -2.17 21.92 27.51
CA ASP A 138 -2.69 20.64 27.96
C ASP A 138 -1.93 20.21 29.21
N ASP A 139 -2.54 20.43 30.38
CA ASP A 139 -2.01 20.07 31.70
C ASP A 139 -0.56 20.55 31.96
N GLY A 140 -0.21 21.75 31.49
CA GLY A 140 1.11 22.35 31.69
C GLY A 140 2.13 22.03 30.60
N VAL A 141 1.75 21.24 29.60
CA VAL A 141 2.48 21.07 28.34
C VAL A 141 1.89 22.01 27.30
N TRP A 142 2.73 22.90 26.78
CA TRP A 142 2.36 23.87 25.77
C TRP A 142 2.67 23.33 24.38
N THR A 143 1.63 23.14 23.57
CA THR A 143 1.76 22.92 22.13
C THR A 143 1.69 24.26 21.41
N VAL A 144 2.70 24.57 20.59
CA VAL A 144 2.91 25.89 19.99
C VAL A 144 2.98 25.80 18.47
N ARG A 145 2.36 26.76 17.77
CA ARG A 145 2.44 26.92 16.31
C ARG A 145 2.57 28.40 15.92
N GLY A 146 3.56 28.71 15.10
CA GLY A 146 3.78 30.01 14.48
C GLY A 146 4.27 29.87 13.03
N ALA A 147 4.62 31.00 12.41
CA ALA A 147 5.21 31.01 11.07
C ALA A 147 6.65 30.48 11.12
N GLY A 148 6.91 29.32 10.51
CA GLY A 148 8.24 28.71 10.55
C GLY A 148 8.65 28.12 11.90
N LEU A 149 7.70 27.89 12.82
CA LEU A 149 7.95 27.41 14.17
C LEU A 149 6.78 26.53 14.64
N ALA A 150 7.07 25.36 15.19
CA ALA A 150 6.11 24.59 15.98
C ALA A 150 6.84 23.59 16.86
N PHE A 151 6.38 23.41 18.09
CA PHE A 151 6.96 22.48 19.06
C PHE A 151 5.94 22.19 20.17
N ALA A 152 6.21 21.19 21.00
CA ALA A 152 5.57 21.06 22.31
C ALA A 152 6.63 20.94 23.40
N ALA A 153 6.41 21.59 24.54
CA ALA A 153 7.31 21.55 25.68
C ALA A 153 6.56 21.97 26.96
N GLU A 154 7.14 21.70 28.13
CA GLU A 154 6.62 22.19 29.40
C GLU A 154 6.50 23.72 29.40
N ALA A 155 5.47 24.25 30.06
CA ALA A 155 5.13 25.67 30.05
C ALA A 155 6.31 26.59 30.39
N GLY A 156 7.15 26.22 31.37
CA GLY A 156 8.33 26.99 31.75
C GLY A 156 9.40 27.04 30.66
N GLN A 157 9.66 25.91 30.00
CA GLN A 157 10.63 25.80 28.89
C GLN A 157 10.12 26.52 27.65
N ALA A 158 8.84 26.31 27.30
CA ALA A 158 8.19 26.97 26.18
C ALA A 158 8.17 28.50 26.35
N ALA A 159 7.87 28.99 27.56
CA ALA A 159 7.92 30.43 27.86
C ALA A 159 9.32 31.02 27.67
N MET A 160 10.37 30.29 28.07
CA MET A 160 11.76 30.69 27.86
C MET A 160 12.13 30.74 26.37
N MET A 161 11.72 29.74 25.59
CA MET A 161 11.97 29.69 24.14
C MET A 161 11.25 30.80 23.38
N LEU A 162 10.03 31.15 23.80
CA LEU A 162 9.21 32.17 23.14
C LEU A 162 9.62 33.61 23.50
N GLY A 163 10.21 33.81 24.68
CA GLY A 163 10.54 35.16 25.19
C GLY A 163 9.33 36.09 25.12
N ASP A 164 9.51 37.24 24.47
CA ASP A 164 8.49 38.30 24.31
C ASP A 164 7.58 38.09 23.09
N THR A 165 7.66 36.95 22.40
CA THR A 165 6.81 36.66 21.24
C THR A 165 5.34 36.71 21.64
N PRO A 166 4.47 37.47 20.93
CA PRO A 166 3.03 37.52 21.21
C PRO A 166 2.40 36.13 21.15
N ARG A 167 1.52 35.82 22.11
CA ARG A 167 0.95 34.48 22.32
C ARG A 167 -0.57 34.56 22.28
N GLN A 168 -1.18 33.81 21.38
CA GLN A 168 -2.62 33.58 21.33
C GLN A 168 -2.92 32.20 21.92
N THR A 169 -3.37 32.17 23.17
CA THR A 169 -3.78 30.91 23.80
C THR A 169 -5.17 30.53 23.31
N ILE A 170 -5.32 29.32 22.77
CA ILE A 170 -6.59 28.74 22.38
C ILE A 170 -7.07 27.77 23.47
N ALA A 171 -8.36 27.80 23.78
CA ALA A 171 -8.93 26.81 24.68
C ALA A 171 -9.00 25.44 23.99
N LYS A 172 -8.92 24.36 24.77
CA LYS A 172 -9.09 22.98 24.27
C LYS A 172 -10.44 22.77 23.55
N ALA A 173 -11.47 23.51 23.95
CA ALA A 173 -12.77 23.51 23.28
C ALA A 173 -12.71 24.13 21.87
N ASP A 174 -11.82 25.10 21.64
CA ASP A 174 -11.70 25.85 20.37
C ASP A 174 -10.72 25.18 19.40
N PHE A 175 -9.91 24.22 19.86
CA PHE A 175 -8.97 23.46 19.02
C PHE A 175 -9.64 22.83 17.80
N VAL A 176 -10.90 22.41 17.93
CA VAL A 176 -11.65 21.73 16.86
C VAL A 176 -12.15 22.69 15.78
N THR A 177 -12.17 23.99 16.06
CA THR A 177 -12.61 25.02 15.11
C THR A 177 -11.66 25.07 13.91
N GLY A 178 -12.19 24.84 12.70
CA GLY A 178 -11.42 24.80 11.45
C GLY A 178 -10.51 23.57 11.29
N LEU A 179 -10.63 22.57 12.18
CA LEU A 179 -9.79 21.37 12.18
C LEU A 179 -10.04 20.52 10.93
N GLY A 180 -11.28 20.43 10.45
CA GLY A 180 -11.62 19.69 9.23
C GLY A 180 -10.92 20.25 7.99
N GLY A 181 -10.79 21.57 7.90
CA GLY A 181 -10.00 22.28 6.89
C GLY A 181 -8.50 21.95 6.98
N ARG A 182 -7.91 22.04 8.18
CA ARG A 182 -6.49 21.70 8.43
C ARG A 182 -6.17 20.24 8.09
N LEU A 183 -7.10 19.33 8.35
CA LEU A 183 -6.96 17.90 8.00
C LEU A 183 -7.17 17.60 6.51
N ALA A 184 -7.79 18.52 5.76
CA ALA A 184 -7.96 18.34 4.31
C ALA A 184 -6.66 18.59 3.55
N ALA A 185 -5.80 19.47 4.06
CA ALA A 185 -4.50 19.80 3.50
C ALA A 185 -3.46 19.77 4.62
N LEU A 186 -2.99 18.57 4.94
CA LEU A 186 -1.98 18.38 5.98
C LEU A 186 -0.65 19.02 5.54
N PRO A 187 -0.04 19.88 6.38
CA PRO A 187 1.23 20.51 6.04
C PRO A 187 2.37 19.48 5.96
N LEU A 188 2.28 18.41 6.76
CA LEU A 188 3.25 17.33 6.81
C LEU A 188 2.56 16.03 7.24
N ASP A 189 2.92 14.94 6.58
CA ASP A 189 2.55 13.58 6.97
C ASP A 189 3.85 12.79 7.24
N LEU A 190 3.92 12.15 8.40
CA LEU A 190 5.06 11.31 8.81
C LEU A 190 5.06 9.95 8.09
N ARG A 191 3.96 9.54 7.45
CA ARG A 191 3.87 8.31 6.64
C ARG A 191 4.60 8.44 5.31
N GLN A 192 5.91 8.55 5.36
CA GLN A 192 6.81 8.66 4.20
C GLN A 192 7.94 7.64 4.28
N GLY A 193 8.62 7.40 3.15
CA GLY A 193 9.77 6.50 3.09
C GLY A 193 9.46 5.10 3.61
N ASP A 194 10.24 4.62 4.58
CA ASP A 194 10.10 3.28 5.16
C ASP A 194 8.76 3.06 5.88
N PHE A 195 8.15 4.15 6.37
CA PHE A 195 6.86 4.17 7.07
C PHE A 195 5.70 4.64 6.18
N ALA A 196 5.94 4.80 4.87
CA ALA A 196 4.89 5.10 3.91
C ALA A 196 3.72 4.12 4.08
N GLU A 197 2.50 4.61 3.88
CA GLU A 197 1.37 3.71 3.75
C GLU A 197 1.64 2.76 2.60
N ARG A 198 2.06 1.54 2.93
CA ARG A 198 2.08 0.45 1.97
C ARG A 198 0.62 0.28 1.62
N PRO A 199 0.19 0.53 0.38
CA PRO A 199 -1.16 0.20 0.00
C PRO A 199 -1.30 -1.26 0.36
N SER A 200 -2.14 -1.58 1.36
CA SER A 200 -2.44 -2.96 1.67
C SER A 200 -2.91 -3.50 0.34
N SER A 201 -2.11 -4.36 -0.29
CA SER A 201 -2.45 -4.95 -1.55
C SER A 201 -3.52 -5.98 -1.22
N ARG A 202 -4.73 -5.48 -0.95
CA ARG A 202 -5.89 -6.01 -1.61
C ARG A 202 -5.54 -5.87 -3.07
N LEU A 203 -4.85 -6.87 -3.63
CA LEU A 203 -4.78 -7.11 -5.05
C LEU A 203 -6.19 -6.81 -5.53
N ASP A 204 -6.34 -5.69 -6.22
CA ASP A 204 -7.62 -5.09 -6.58
C ASP A 204 -8.52 -6.23 -7.02
N ALA A 205 -9.54 -6.58 -6.22
CA ALA A 205 -10.21 -7.88 -6.37
C ALA A 205 -10.79 -8.03 -7.79
N ARG A 206 -11.03 -6.90 -8.46
CA ARG A 206 -11.37 -6.79 -9.88
C ARG A 206 -10.22 -7.20 -10.80
N ARG A 207 -8.97 -6.80 -10.52
CA ARG A 207 -7.77 -7.27 -11.24
C ARG A 207 -7.51 -8.76 -11.02
N VAL A 208 -7.65 -9.28 -9.80
CA VAL A 208 -7.52 -10.72 -9.54
C VAL A 208 -8.59 -11.50 -10.30
N ARG A 209 -9.84 -11.04 -10.25
CA ARG A 209 -10.95 -11.65 -11.01
C ARG A 209 -10.71 -11.58 -12.52
N ARG A 210 -10.16 -10.49 -13.05
CA ARG A 210 -9.78 -10.37 -14.47
C ARG A 210 -8.66 -11.35 -14.83
N LEU A 211 -7.61 -11.45 -14.02
CA LEU A 211 -6.51 -12.40 -14.24
C LEU A 211 -7.00 -13.85 -14.16
N ALA A 212 -7.88 -14.17 -13.21
CA ALA A 212 -8.51 -15.49 -13.11
C ALA A 212 -9.39 -15.82 -14.33
N LEU A 213 -10.15 -14.84 -14.84
CA LEU A 213 -10.93 -15.00 -16.07
C LEU A 213 -10.04 -15.23 -17.30
N LEU A 214 -8.95 -14.47 -17.42
CA LEU A 214 -8.00 -14.64 -18.52
C LEU A 214 -7.28 -15.99 -18.45
N ALA A 215 -6.87 -16.42 -17.25
CA ALA A 215 -6.28 -17.73 -17.04
C ALA A 215 -7.27 -18.87 -17.36
N GLY A 216 -8.53 -18.74 -16.95
CA GLY A 216 -9.59 -19.69 -17.31
C GLY A 216 -9.87 -19.75 -18.81
N ALA A 217 -9.89 -18.60 -19.49
CA ALA A 217 -10.05 -18.55 -20.94
C ALA A 217 -8.86 -19.20 -21.67
N ALA A 218 -7.62 -18.95 -21.22
CA ALA A 218 -6.43 -19.59 -21.77
C ALA A 218 -6.46 -21.11 -21.59
N LEU A 219 -6.89 -21.60 -20.42
CA LEU A 219 -7.04 -23.02 -20.15
C LEU A 219 -8.09 -23.66 -21.06
N LEU A 220 -9.23 -23.01 -21.27
CA LEU A 220 -10.28 -23.48 -22.19
C LEU A 220 -9.77 -23.55 -23.64
N LEU A 221 -9.00 -22.55 -24.08
CA LEU A 221 -8.42 -22.53 -25.41
C LEU A 221 -7.41 -23.66 -25.62
N TRP A 222 -6.59 -23.93 -24.60
CA TRP A 222 -5.66 -25.06 -24.58
C TRP A 222 -6.41 -26.40 -24.67
N LEU A 223 -7.45 -26.59 -23.85
CA LEU A 223 -8.27 -27.80 -23.87
C LEU A 223 -9.00 -28.00 -25.21
N ALA A 224 -9.52 -26.92 -25.80
CA ALA A 224 -10.20 -26.96 -27.09
C ALA A 224 -9.25 -27.40 -28.21
N ASN A 225 -7.99 -26.98 -28.15
CA ASN A 225 -6.96 -27.42 -29.10
C ASN A 225 -6.69 -28.92 -28.99
N ASP A 226 -6.57 -29.45 -27.77
CA ASP A 226 -6.34 -30.89 -27.55
C ASP A 226 -7.53 -31.75 -28.00
N VAL A 227 -8.76 -31.31 -27.70
CA VAL A 227 -9.99 -32.00 -28.15
C VAL A 227 -10.11 -31.97 -29.67
N ALA A 228 -9.77 -30.86 -30.32
CA ALA A 228 -9.76 -30.77 -31.78
C ALA A 228 -8.72 -31.73 -32.40
N GLY A 229 -7.58 -31.93 -31.73
CA GLY A 229 -6.58 -32.94 -32.08
C GLY A 229 -7.14 -34.36 -32.01
N LEU A 230 -7.78 -34.72 -30.89
CA LEU A 230 -8.39 -36.04 -30.70
C LEU A 230 -9.47 -36.35 -31.75
N LEU A 231 -10.34 -35.38 -32.06
CA LEU A 231 -11.39 -35.56 -33.08
C LEU A 231 -10.82 -35.70 -34.50
N ARG A 232 -9.83 -34.89 -34.87
CA ARG A 232 -9.17 -35.00 -36.17
C ARG A 232 -8.42 -36.33 -36.32
N ASN A 233 -7.77 -36.78 -35.25
CA ASN A 233 -7.01 -38.03 -35.26
C ASN A 233 -7.93 -39.24 -35.40
N ASN A 234 -9.10 -39.24 -34.75
CA ASN A 234 -10.09 -40.31 -34.93
C ASN A 234 -10.64 -40.34 -36.36
N LEU A 235 -10.97 -39.18 -36.94
CA LEU A 235 -11.44 -39.12 -38.33
C LEU A 235 -10.35 -39.50 -39.35
N ALA A 236 -9.09 -39.23 -39.05
CA ALA A 236 -7.96 -39.66 -39.87
C ALA A 236 -7.70 -41.17 -39.74
N ALA A 237 -7.88 -41.74 -38.54
CA ALA A 237 -7.81 -43.18 -38.30
C ALA A 237 -8.90 -43.92 -39.07
N ASP A 238 -10.14 -43.40 -39.09
CA ASP A 238 -11.25 -43.99 -39.84
C ASP A 238 -10.99 -44.00 -41.35
N ARG A 239 -10.34 -42.95 -41.89
CA ARG A 239 -9.95 -42.89 -43.31
C ARG A 239 -8.80 -43.84 -43.63
N ALA A 240 -7.80 -43.93 -42.74
CA ALA A 240 -6.70 -44.87 -42.90
C ALA A 240 -7.18 -46.33 -42.83
N GLU A 241 -8.15 -46.65 -41.96
CA GLU A 241 -8.78 -47.98 -41.91
C GLU A 241 -9.65 -48.26 -43.13
N ALA A 242 -10.35 -47.25 -43.69
CA ALA A 242 -11.10 -47.40 -44.92
C ALA A 242 -10.17 -47.66 -46.13
N GLU A 243 -9.07 -46.92 -46.26
CA GLU A 243 -8.07 -47.13 -47.33
C GLU A 243 -7.39 -48.50 -47.22
N LEU A 244 -7.07 -48.95 -45.99
CA LEU A 244 -6.55 -50.30 -45.75
C LEU A 244 -7.58 -51.39 -46.09
N ALA A 245 -8.87 -51.16 -45.79
CA ALA A 245 -9.94 -52.08 -46.14
C ALA A 245 -10.19 -52.16 -47.65
N ASP A 246 -10.08 -51.03 -48.35
CA ASP A 246 -10.20 -50.95 -49.82
C ASP A 246 -8.99 -51.60 -50.51
N ALA A 247 -7.78 -51.34 -50.03
CA ALA A 247 -6.55 -51.98 -50.51
C ALA A 247 -6.55 -53.49 -50.25
N ALA A 248 -7.04 -53.93 -49.08
CA ALA A 248 -7.19 -55.35 -48.76
C ALA A 248 -8.22 -56.06 -49.66
N ARG A 249 -9.32 -55.38 -50.02
CA ARG A 249 -10.31 -55.93 -50.98
C ARG A 249 -9.78 -55.98 -52.40
N ALA A 250 -8.93 -55.05 -52.81
CA ALA A 250 -8.30 -55.06 -54.14
C ALA A 250 -7.23 -56.16 -54.29
N ALA A 251 -6.58 -56.56 -53.19
CA ALA A 251 -5.52 -57.57 -53.19
C ALA A 251 -6.01 -59.01 -52.97
N LEU A 252 -7.30 -59.25 -52.65
CA LEU A 252 -7.84 -60.58 -52.35
C LEU A 252 -8.70 -61.16 -53.51
N PRO A 253 -8.48 -62.42 -53.92
CA PRO A 253 -9.30 -63.08 -54.94
C PRO A 253 -10.74 -63.32 -54.44
N ARG A 254 -11.73 -63.13 -55.31
CA ARG A 254 -13.17 -63.22 -54.98
C ARG A 254 -13.52 -64.61 -54.39
N GLY A 255 -14.00 -64.64 -53.14
CA GLY A 255 -14.72 -65.79 -52.59
C GLY A 255 -14.44 -66.27 -51.16
N THR A 256 -13.98 -65.44 -50.20
CA THR A 256 -13.88 -65.87 -48.79
C THR A 256 -14.38 -64.83 -47.80
N ALA A 257 -15.09 -65.30 -46.75
CA ALA A 257 -15.69 -64.48 -45.71
C ALA A 257 -14.62 -63.93 -44.74
N LEU A 258 -14.72 -62.63 -44.45
CA LEU A 258 -13.79 -61.86 -43.63
C LEU A 258 -14.13 -62.01 -42.14
N SER A 259 -13.19 -62.48 -41.33
CA SER A 259 -13.32 -62.38 -39.86
C SER A 259 -12.14 -61.71 -39.14
N ASP A 260 -10.95 -61.55 -39.72
CA ASP A 260 -9.96 -60.61 -39.15
C ASP A 260 -8.78 -60.29 -40.08
N PRO A 261 -8.69 -59.08 -40.67
CA PRO A 261 -7.61 -58.71 -41.60
C PRO A 261 -6.22 -58.60 -40.94
N ARG A 262 -6.14 -58.17 -39.67
CA ARG A 262 -4.86 -57.93 -38.99
C ARG A 262 -4.12 -59.23 -38.67
N ALA A 263 -4.86 -60.28 -38.30
CA ALA A 263 -4.30 -61.59 -37.99
C ALA A 263 -3.68 -62.28 -39.23
N GLN A 264 -4.27 -62.09 -40.41
CA GLN A 264 -3.78 -62.73 -41.64
C GLN A 264 -2.52 -62.06 -42.21
N VAL A 265 -2.39 -60.74 -42.08
CA VAL A 265 -1.17 -60.01 -42.47
C VAL A 265 0.01 -60.38 -41.57
N ALA A 266 -0.21 -60.48 -40.25
CA ALA A 266 0.80 -60.95 -39.30
C ALA A 266 1.24 -62.39 -39.61
N ALA A 267 0.31 -63.28 -39.93
CA ALA A 267 0.62 -64.66 -40.32
C ALA A 267 1.37 -64.77 -41.67
N ARG A 268 1.14 -63.85 -42.61
CA ARG A 268 1.84 -63.83 -43.90
C ARG A 268 3.25 -63.28 -43.80
N LEU A 269 3.47 -62.25 -42.98
CA LEU A 269 4.81 -61.73 -42.67
C LEU A 269 5.66 -62.77 -41.94
N ALA A 270 5.06 -63.56 -41.04
CA ALA A 270 5.75 -64.68 -40.38
C ALA A 270 6.18 -65.80 -41.36
N ARG A 271 5.41 -66.05 -42.43
CA ARG A 271 5.82 -67.00 -43.50
C ARG A 271 6.91 -66.47 -44.42
N LEU A 272 6.98 -65.15 -44.63
CA LEU A 272 7.98 -64.52 -45.48
C LEU A 272 9.31 -64.27 -44.74
N GLY A 273 9.27 -64.06 -43.42
CA GLY A 273 10.46 -63.88 -42.57
C GLY A 273 11.17 -65.18 -42.16
N GLY A 274 10.66 -66.36 -42.57
CA GLY A 274 11.20 -67.67 -42.17
C GLY A 274 12.11 -68.37 -43.20
N GLY A 275 12.46 -67.71 -44.31
CA GLY A 275 13.16 -68.36 -45.42
C GLY A 275 14.37 -67.60 -45.93
N GLY A 276 15.54 -67.83 -45.33
CA GLY A 276 16.81 -67.74 -46.04
C GLY A 276 17.94 -66.98 -45.34
N PHE A 277 18.76 -67.69 -44.56
CA PHE A 277 20.23 -67.67 -44.64
C PHE A 277 20.78 -68.98 -44.06
N ALA A 278 20.82 -70.02 -44.89
CA ALA A 278 21.69 -71.17 -44.73
C ALA A 278 22.05 -71.65 -46.14
N GLY A 279 23.27 -71.32 -46.54
CA GLY A 279 23.89 -71.59 -47.83
C GLY A 279 25.27 -70.98 -47.82
#